data_AF-A0A958Z0K4-F1
#
_entry.id   AF-A0A958Z0K4-F1
#
_cell.length_a   1.000
_cell.length_b   1.000
_cell.length_c   1.000
_cell.angle_alpha   90.00
_cell.angle_beta   90.00
_cell.angle_gamma   90.00
#
_symmetry.space_group_name_H-M   'P 1'
#
loop_
_entity.id
_entity.type
_entity.pdbx_description
1 polymer ?
#
loop_
_entity_poly.entity_id
_entity_poly.type
_entity_poly.pdbx_seq_one_letter_code
_entity_poly.pdbx_strand_id
1 'polypeptide(L)'
;MKHFTSLALVILLFNSCAFEKKTDELFIHPISHGSLIIEYGKEMIYVDPVGDVEDFKAYKRPTVVLITDIHGDHLNLETLERISDSLLPLVIPNAVNERLNDKVKGKRIIVNNGETKAINSLSIEAIPMYNL
;
A
#
# COMPACT_ATOMS: atom_id res chain seq x y z
N MET A 1 -67.16 -19.97 32.04
CA MET A 1 -65.76 -19.88 32.48
C MET A 1 -64.91 -20.28 31.28
N LYS A 2 -64.55 -19.33 30.40
CA LYS A 2 -63.21 -18.72 30.25
C LYS A 2 -62.07 -19.76 30.32
N HIS A 3 -61.15 -19.68 29.35
CA HIS A 3 -59.77 -20.20 29.29
C HIS A 3 -59.50 -21.18 28.14
N PHE A 4 -58.47 -21.01 27.30
CA PHE A 4 -57.55 -19.90 26.99
C PHE A 4 -56.78 -20.39 25.74
N THR A 5 -56.79 -19.66 24.63
CA THR A 5 -55.97 -19.96 23.47
C THR A 5 -54.51 -19.61 23.80
N SER A 6 -53.66 -20.61 23.93
CA SER A 6 -52.22 -20.41 24.15
C SER A 6 -51.54 -20.06 22.82
N LEU A 7 -51.37 -18.75 22.58
CA LEU A 7 -50.52 -18.23 21.52
C LEU A 7 -49.07 -18.28 22.02
N ALA A 8 -48.28 -19.23 21.53
CA ALA A 8 -46.86 -19.30 21.81
C ALA A 8 -46.14 -18.16 21.06
N LEU A 9 -45.73 -17.14 21.79
CA LEU A 9 -44.88 -16.05 21.30
C LEU A 9 -43.43 -16.57 21.23
N VAL A 10 -43.01 -16.99 20.04
CA VAL A 10 -41.59 -17.28 19.76
C VAL A 10 -40.86 -15.95 19.65
N ILE A 11 -40.18 -15.55 20.72
CA ILE A 11 -39.27 -14.40 20.70
C ILE A 11 -37.96 -14.88 20.04
N LEU A 12 -37.80 -14.57 18.76
CA LEU A 12 -36.49 -14.66 18.09
C LEU A 12 -35.60 -13.55 18.68
N LEU A 13 -34.70 -13.93 19.59
CA LEU A 13 -33.60 -13.07 20.01
C LEU A 13 -32.62 -12.97 18.84
N PHE A 14 -32.81 -11.97 17.99
CA PHE A 14 -31.75 -11.51 17.09
C PHE A 14 -30.67 -10.88 17.97
N ASN A 15 -29.61 -11.65 18.26
CA ASN A 15 -28.36 -11.06 18.71
C ASN A 15 -27.91 -10.10 17.62
N SER A 16 -27.97 -8.80 17.88
CA SER A 16 -27.27 -7.80 17.09
C SER A 16 -25.77 -8.08 17.21
N CYS A 17 -25.25 -8.87 16.28
CA CYS A 17 -23.82 -8.99 16.06
C CYS A 17 -23.40 -7.70 15.37
N ALA A 18 -23.03 -6.69 16.15
CA ALA A 18 -22.38 -5.50 15.64
C ALA A 18 -20.96 -5.92 15.19
N PHE A 19 -20.72 -5.96 13.88
CA PHE A 19 -19.39 -6.10 13.34
C PHE A 19 -18.72 -4.73 13.42
N GLU A 20 -18.03 -4.44 14.52
CA GLU A 20 -17.21 -3.25 14.62
C GLU A 20 -16.09 -3.38 13.58
N LYS A 21 -16.17 -2.62 12.49
CA LYS A 21 -15.14 -2.62 11.45
C LYS A 21 -13.91 -1.94 12.04
N LYS A 22 -13.02 -2.72 12.66
CA LYS A 22 -11.71 -2.23 13.07
C LYS A 22 -11.01 -1.68 11.82
N THR A 23 -10.86 -0.37 11.75
CA THR A 23 -10.03 0.27 10.73
C THR A 23 -8.58 0.09 11.15
N ASP A 24 -7.73 -0.31 10.21
CA ASP A 24 -6.31 -0.39 10.47
C ASP A 24 -5.75 1.00 10.79
N GLU A 25 -4.83 1.06 11.75
CA GLU A 25 -4.12 2.29 12.06
C GLU A 25 -3.16 2.64 10.91
N LEU A 26 -3.01 3.94 10.65
CA LEU A 26 -2.14 4.48 9.61
C LEU A 26 -0.97 5.19 10.28
N PHE A 27 0.25 4.76 9.97
CA PHE A 27 1.48 5.43 10.37
C PHE A 27 2.23 5.93 9.15
N ILE A 28 2.78 7.14 9.24
CA ILE A 28 3.63 7.74 8.22
C ILE A 28 4.99 8.00 8.86
N HIS A 29 6.04 7.46 8.27
CA HIS A 29 7.42 7.59 8.72
C HIS A 29 8.22 8.33 7.63
N PRO A 30 8.41 9.65 7.78
CA PRO A 30 9.32 10.39 6.91
C PRO A 30 10.75 9.86 7.10
N ILE A 31 11.46 9.66 5.99
CA ILE A 31 12.86 9.26 5.99
C ILE A 31 13.73 10.47 5.63
N SER A 32 13.58 10.99 4.42
CA SER A 32 14.31 12.16 3.93
C SER A 32 13.66 12.70 2.65
N HIS A 33 13.60 14.01 2.47
CA HIS A 33 12.98 14.65 1.30
C HIS A 33 11.55 14.11 1.01
N GLY A 34 11.34 13.47 -0.15
CA GLY A 34 10.10 12.80 -0.54
C GLY A 34 10.03 11.32 -0.12
N SER A 35 11.13 10.74 0.37
CA SER A 35 11.19 9.36 0.83
C SER A 35 10.45 9.18 2.14
N LEU A 36 9.47 8.28 2.15
CA LEU A 36 8.69 7.96 3.34
C LEU A 36 8.19 6.51 3.30
N ILE A 37 7.81 6.02 4.48
CA ILE A 37 7.16 4.72 4.64
C ILE A 37 5.76 4.94 5.18
N ILE A 38 4.77 4.30 4.57
CA ILE A 38 3.40 4.25 5.06
C ILE A 38 3.15 2.83 5.58
N GLU A 39 2.86 2.70 6.87
CA GLU A 39 2.40 1.45 7.48
C GLU A 39 0.88 1.52 7.63
N TYR A 40 0.18 0.59 6.98
CA TYR A 40 -1.28 0.50 7.02
C TYR A 40 -1.73 -0.95 7.02
N GLY A 41 -2.26 -1.40 8.17
CA GLY A 41 -2.68 -2.79 8.36
C GLY A 41 -1.51 -3.76 8.21
N LYS A 42 -1.49 -4.50 7.09
CA LYS A 42 -0.40 -5.43 6.75
C LYS A 42 0.59 -4.86 5.74
N GLU A 43 0.30 -3.69 5.19
CA GLU A 43 1.08 -3.09 4.12
C GLU A 43 2.18 -2.19 4.68
N MET A 44 3.37 -2.34 4.09
CA MET A 44 4.55 -1.49 4.29
C MET A 44 4.86 -0.86 2.95
N ILE A 45 4.35 0.34 2.71
CA ILE A 45 4.44 1.02 1.43
C ILE A 45 5.64 1.95 1.48
N TYR A 46 6.66 1.66 0.68
CA TYR A 46 7.83 2.53 0.59
C TYR A 46 7.64 3.45 -0.60
N VAL A 47 7.67 4.75 -0.37
CA VAL A 47 7.52 5.78 -1.39
C VAL A 47 8.89 6.40 -1.63
N ASP A 48 9.32 6.40 -2.89
CA ASP A 48 10.58 6.99 -3.35
C ASP A 48 11.77 6.65 -2.45
N PRO A 49 12.09 5.35 -2.21
CA PRO A 49 13.14 4.98 -1.28
C PRO A 49 14.52 5.35 -1.83
N VAL A 50 15.04 6.48 -1.36
CA VAL A 50 16.34 7.06 -1.72
C VAL A 50 17.21 7.14 -0.45
N GLY A 51 18.50 6.82 -0.57
CA GLY A 51 19.45 6.91 0.55
C GLY A 51 20.28 5.65 0.70
N ASP A 52 20.76 5.37 1.92
CA ASP A 52 21.34 4.07 2.25
C ASP A 52 20.20 3.13 2.73
N VAL A 53 20.32 1.83 2.48
CA VAL A 53 19.40 0.84 3.03
C VAL A 53 19.38 0.86 4.56
N GLU A 54 20.46 1.33 5.18
CA GLU A 54 20.56 1.48 6.64
C GLU A 54 19.42 2.35 7.20
N ASP A 55 19.01 3.38 6.46
CA ASP A 55 17.93 4.30 6.83
C ASP A 55 16.57 3.58 6.95
N PHE A 56 16.45 2.39 6.33
CA PHE A 56 15.22 1.60 6.30
C PHE A 56 15.25 0.39 7.25
N LYS A 57 16.39 0.08 7.89
CA LYS A 57 16.55 -1.15 8.69
C LYS A 57 15.65 -1.26 9.92
N ALA A 58 15.21 -0.13 10.47
CA ALA A 58 14.30 -0.12 11.61
C ALA A 58 12.87 -0.56 11.25
N TYR A 59 12.55 -0.64 9.95
CA TYR A 59 11.22 -0.93 9.46
C TYR A 59 11.13 -2.34 8.87
N LYS A 60 9.91 -2.87 8.83
CA LYS A 60 9.61 -4.11 8.12
C LYS A 60 9.91 -3.92 6.62
N ARG A 61 10.25 -5.02 5.94
CA ARG A 61 10.43 -5.03 4.48
C ARG A 61 9.18 -4.50 3.77
N PRO A 62 9.34 -3.82 2.62
CA PRO A 62 8.22 -3.30 1.86
C PRO A 62 7.33 -4.44 1.38
N THR A 63 6.02 -4.19 1.37
CA THR A 63 5.03 -5.02 0.68
C THR A 63 4.67 -4.45 -0.69
N VAL A 64 4.90 -3.14 -0.88
CA VAL A 64 4.76 -2.39 -2.13
C VAL A 64 5.81 -1.28 -2.15
N VAL A 65 6.42 -1.02 -3.30
CA VAL A 65 7.24 0.17 -3.53
C VAL A 65 6.57 1.04 -4.58
N LEU A 66 6.46 2.33 -4.30
CA LEU A 66 6.00 3.36 -5.23
C LEU A 66 7.20 4.24 -5.61
N ILE A 67 7.38 4.49 -6.90
CA ILE A 67 8.35 5.49 -7.39
C ILE A 67 7.60 6.50 -8.24
N THR A 68 7.70 7.77 -7.89
CA THR A 68 6.91 8.85 -8.48
C THR A 68 7.59 9.49 -9.70
N ASP A 69 8.92 9.61 -9.68
CA ASP A 69 9.70 10.35 -10.68
C ASP A 69 11.04 9.66 -11.01
N ILE A 70 11.67 10.07 -12.11
CA ILE A 70 12.97 9.62 -12.59
C ILE A 70 14.16 10.36 -11.95
N HIS A 71 13.94 11.49 -11.29
CA HIS A 71 15.01 12.26 -10.67
C HIS A 71 15.67 11.52 -9.50
N GLY A 72 16.95 11.78 -9.25
CA GLY A 72 17.76 11.01 -8.29
C GLY A 72 17.37 11.17 -6.82
N ASP A 73 16.61 12.21 -6.51
CA ASP A 73 15.96 12.47 -5.22
C ASP A 73 14.63 11.70 -5.05
N HIS A 74 14.18 10.98 -6.08
CA HIS A 74 13.04 10.05 -6.04
C HIS A 74 13.41 8.60 -6.45
N LEU A 75 14.40 8.44 -7.33
CA LEU A 75 14.84 7.16 -7.89
C LEU A 75 16.29 6.86 -7.54
N ASN A 76 16.50 5.85 -6.69
CA ASN A 76 17.82 5.34 -6.33
C ASN A 76 17.94 3.84 -6.65
N LEU A 77 18.63 3.51 -7.75
CA LEU A 77 18.78 2.12 -8.19
C LEU A 77 19.50 1.24 -7.17
N GLU A 78 20.51 1.75 -6.48
CA GLU A 78 21.27 0.98 -5.49
C GLU A 78 20.38 0.56 -4.30
N THR A 79 19.53 1.48 -3.83
CA THR A 79 18.56 1.18 -2.77
C THR A 79 17.56 0.13 -3.25
N LEU A 80 16.99 0.32 -4.44
CA LEU A 80 16.01 -0.61 -5.02
C LEU A 80 16.57 -2.01 -5.24
N GLU A 81 17.81 -2.13 -5.72
CA GLU A 81 18.51 -3.40 -5.90
C GLU A 81 18.66 -4.16 -4.57
N ARG A 82 18.80 -3.45 -3.44
CA ARG A 82 18.97 -4.06 -2.11
C ARG A 82 17.66 -4.40 -1.42
N ILE A 83 16.58 -3.65 -1.65
CA ILE A 83 15.28 -3.89 -0.99
C ILE A 83 14.33 -4.77 -1.81
N SER A 84 14.45 -4.76 -3.14
CA SER A 84 13.51 -5.46 -4.02
C SER A 84 13.76 -6.96 -4.10
N ASP A 85 12.68 -7.72 -4.23
CA ASP A 85 12.69 -9.12 -4.60
C ASP A 85 11.75 -9.35 -5.79
N SER A 86 11.76 -10.56 -6.36
CA SER A 86 11.02 -10.87 -7.58
C SER A 86 9.49 -10.78 -7.46
N LEU A 87 8.96 -10.81 -6.24
CA LEU A 87 7.52 -10.79 -5.99
C LEU A 87 7.04 -9.40 -5.56
N LEU A 88 7.94 -8.55 -5.06
CA LEU A 88 7.62 -7.20 -4.60
C LEU A 88 7.00 -6.36 -5.73
N PRO A 89 5.75 -5.92 -5.59
CA PRO A 89 5.13 -4.97 -6.50
C PRO A 89 5.90 -3.64 -6.53
N LEU A 90 6.39 -3.28 -7.71
CA LEU A 90 7.07 -2.01 -7.97
C LEU A 90 6.18 -1.16 -8.87
N VAL A 91 5.42 -0.24 -8.27
CA VAL A 91 4.39 0.58 -8.92
C VAL A 91 5.03 1.87 -9.39
N ILE A 92 5.05 2.07 -10.70
CA ILE A 92 5.88 3.09 -11.32
C ILE A 92 5.22 3.68 -12.57
N PRO A 93 5.50 4.95 -12.92
CA PRO A 93 5.19 5.45 -14.25
C PRO A 93 6.11 4.81 -15.30
N ASN A 94 5.70 4.85 -16.58
CA ASN A 94 6.52 4.29 -17.66
C ASN A 94 7.92 4.94 -17.75
N ALA A 95 8.03 6.23 -17.45
CA ALA A 95 9.30 6.95 -17.44
C ALA A 95 10.32 6.33 -16.45
N VAL A 96 9.88 5.90 -15.27
CA VAL A 96 10.75 5.20 -14.31
C VAL A 96 11.10 3.81 -14.82
N ASN A 97 10.13 3.07 -15.39
CA ASN A 97 10.39 1.73 -15.95
C ASN A 97 11.53 1.73 -16.98
N GLU A 98 11.60 2.76 -17.83
CA GLU A 98 12.66 2.92 -18.84
C GLU A 98 14.05 3.17 -18.23
N ARG A 99 14.13 3.58 -16.95
CA ARG A 99 15.38 3.80 -16.22
C ARG A 99 15.84 2.58 -15.41
N LEU A 100 14.98 1.58 -15.21
CA LEU A 100 15.30 0.42 -14.39
C LEU A 100 16.17 -0.59 -15.14
N ASN A 101 17.21 -1.06 -14.45
CA ASN A 101 18.11 -2.12 -14.93
C ASN A 101 17.59 -3.52 -14.52
N ASP A 102 18.28 -4.57 -14.97
CA ASP A 102 17.91 -5.97 -14.68
C ASP A 102 18.23 -6.42 -13.25
N LYS A 103 18.98 -5.64 -12.48
CA LYS A 103 19.31 -5.96 -11.09
C LYS A 103 18.16 -5.65 -10.15
N VAL A 104 17.32 -4.66 -10.48
CA VAL A 104 16.05 -4.41 -9.78
C VAL A 104 15.08 -5.55 -10.07
N LYS A 105 14.81 -6.39 -9.08
CA LYS A 105 14.03 -7.63 -9.26
C LYS A 105 12.52 -7.44 -9.14
N GLY A 106 12.06 -6.30 -8.62
CA GLY A 106 10.64 -6.02 -8.39
C GLY A 106 9.73 -6.33 -9.58
N LYS A 107 8.52 -6.82 -9.28
CA LYS A 107 7.45 -7.00 -10.27
C LYS A 107 6.95 -5.63 -10.71
N ARG A 108 7.42 -5.17 -11.87
CA ARG A 108 7.07 -3.86 -12.44
C ARG A 108 5.58 -3.79 -12.75
N ILE A 109 4.90 -2.83 -12.14
CA ILE A 109 3.50 -2.49 -12.41
C ILE A 109 3.49 -1.06 -12.93
N ILE A 110 3.32 -0.91 -14.24
CA ILE A 110 3.28 0.39 -14.90
C ILE A 110 1.87 0.97 -14.71
N VAL A 111 1.79 2.21 -14.22
CA VAL A 111 0.52 2.93 -14.02
C VAL A 111 0.61 4.28 -14.74
N ASN A 112 -0.33 4.56 -15.63
CA ASN A 112 -0.39 5.82 -16.35
C ASN A 112 -1.25 6.85 -15.60
N ASN A 113 -1.08 8.14 -15.93
CA ASN A 113 -1.90 9.21 -15.37
C ASN A 113 -3.40 8.94 -15.57
N GLY A 114 -4.18 9.07 -14.49
CA GLY A 114 -5.61 8.78 -14.43
C GLY A 114 -5.96 7.29 -14.29
N GLU A 115 -4.96 6.40 -14.27
CA GLU A 115 -5.18 4.97 -14.09
C GLU A 115 -5.21 4.59 -12.61
N THR A 116 -6.10 3.66 -12.27
CA THR A 116 -6.16 3.03 -10.94
C THR A 116 -5.82 1.56 -11.02
N LYS A 117 -4.99 1.08 -10.09
CA LYS A 117 -4.66 -0.35 -9.93
C LYS A 117 -4.97 -0.83 -8.52
N ALA A 118 -5.54 -2.03 -8.42
CA ALA A 118 -5.64 -2.76 -7.15
C ALA A 118 -4.38 -3.59 -6.94
N ILE A 119 -3.68 -3.37 -5.83
CA ILE A 119 -2.43 -4.05 -5.47
C ILE A 119 -2.52 -4.44 -4.01
N ASN A 120 -2.41 -5.74 -3.73
CA ASN A 120 -2.71 -6.31 -2.41
C ASN A 120 -4.09 -5.83 -1.92
N SER A 121 -4.18 -5.21 -0.74
CA SER A 121 -5.40 -4.58 -0.23
C SER A 121 -5.57 -3.10 -0.59
N LEU A 122 -4.69 -2.54 -1.43
CA LEU A 122 -4.63 -1.12 -1.76
C LEU A 122 -5.30 -0.83 -3.11
N SER A 123 -5.93 0.33 -3.21
CA SER A 123 -6.33 0.95 -4.48
C SER A 123 -5.43 2.15 -4.72
N ILE A 124 -4.64 2.12 -5.77
CA ILE A 124 -3.63 3.15 -6.09
C ILE A 124 -4.03 3.84 -7.39
N GLU A 125 -4.29 5.13 -7.31
CA GLU A 125 -4.58 6.00 -8.47
C GLU A 125 -3.37 6.87 -8.76
N ALA A 126 -2.89 6.86 -10.00
CA ALA A 126 -1.83 7.76 -10.44
C ALA A 126 -2.44 9.08 -10.94
N ILE A 127 -2.08 10.19 -10.29
CA ILE A 127 -2.52 11.53 -10.65
C ILE A 127 -1.37 12.22 -11.40
N PRO A 128 -1.66 13.04 -12.44
CA PRO A 128 -0.61 13.79 -13.14
C PRO A 128 0.22 14.66 -12.18
N MET A 129 1.54 14.58 -12.32
CA MET A 129 2.51 15.44 -11.65
C MET A 129 3.43 16.05 -12.71
N TYR A 130 3.53 17.38 -12.71
CA TYR A 130 4.36 18.12 -13.66
C TYR A 130 5.23 19.10 -12.89
N ASN A 131 6.52 19.15 -13.21
CA ASN A 131 7.39 20.23 -12.79
C ASN A 131 7.15 21.41 -13.75
N LEU A 132 6.44 22.44 -13.30
CA LEU A 132 6.03 23.61 -14.11
C LEU A 132 6.97 24.80 -13.94
#